data_AF-A0A8B6F630-F1
#
_entry.id   AF-A0A8B6F630-F1
#
_cell.length_a   1.000
_cell.length_b   1.000
_cell.length_c   1.000
_cell.angle_alpha   90.00
_cell.angle_beta   90.00
_cell.angle_gamma   90.00
#
_symmetry.space_group_name_H-M   'P 1'
#
loop_
_entity.id
_entity.type
_entity.pdbx_description
1 polymer ?
#
loop_
_entity_poly.entity_id
_entity_poly.type
_entity_poly.pdbx_seq_one_letter_code
_entity_poly.pdbx_strand_id
1 'polypeptide(L)'
;MLSFKSLTIPKIQLYLRDRGIVANGYKQKDLASLAEAVEKLNIPYDPNFLADDVDSTIQDRLRRAGCSFSDPFTIGGYDEDFSGIPDFSLYDIFNYLLLQRSDYDKRKLKAYKSAEDYRLFYDGHVQELKVNYLKVNSSVCVFIGKVRPTQRAKTLTGKMTYQCWFVVDKTLGDVKAAYCECPGGADGACRHVAACLYELEAFERRSLLLMVLASGRNERGNTMSQ
;
A
#
# COMPACT_ATOMS: atom_id res chain seq x y z
N MET A 1 -38.58 14.06 0.57
CA MET A 1 -37.33 14.72 0.17
C MET A 1 -36.91 15.66 1.28
N LEU A 2 -35.76 15.38 1.91
CA LEU A 2 -35.14 16.31 2.84
C LEU A 2 -34.64 17.52 2.06
N SER A 3 -35.09 18.73 2.42
CA SER A 3 -34.53 19.94 1.81
C SER A 3 -33.20 20.26 2.49
N PHE A 4 -32.08 19.82 1.90
CA PHE A 4 -30.75 20.12 2.45
C PHE A 4 -30.44 21.63 2.45
N LYS A 5 -31.17 22.42 1.66
CA LYS A 5 -31.03 23.88 1.60
C LYS A 5 -31.45 24.59 2.90
N SER A 6 -32.27 23.97 3.75
CA SER A 6 -32.67 24.54 5.05
C SER A 6 -31.82 24.04 6.23
N LEU A 7 -30.90 23.11 6.00
CA LEU A 7 -30.04 22.56 7.03
C LEU A 7 -28.79 23.43 7.25
N THR A 8 -28.31 23.43 8.49
CA THR A 8 -27.05 24.09 8.85
C THR A 8 -25.86 23.31 8.29
N ILE A 9 -24.77 24.02 8.00
CA ILE A 9 -23.51 23.42 7.52
C ILE A 9 -23.09 22.19 8.34
N PRO A 10 -23.06 22.23 9.69
CA PRO A 10 -22.66 21.06 10.49
C PRO A 10 -23.56 19.84 10.29
N LYS A 11 -24.88 20.04 10.11
CA LYS A 11 -25.82 18.93 9.88
C LYS A 11 -25.62 18.28 8.52
N ILE A 12 -25.36 19.09 7.49
CA ILE A 12 -25.07 18.56 6.14
C ILE A 12 -23.72 17.83 6.14
N GLN A 13 -22.71 18.40 6.79
CA GLN A 13 -21.40 17.77 6.94
C GLN A 13 -21.48 16.44 7.71
N LEU A 14 -22.31 16.36 8.76
CA LEU A 14 -22.56 15.11 9.48
C LEU A 14 -23.25 14.08 8.57
N TYR A 15 -24.32 14.47 7.87
CA TYR A 15 -25.02 13.58 6.93
C TYR A 15 -24.10 12.98 5.85
N LEU A 16 -23.20 13.80 5.30
CA LEU A 16 -22.20 13.40 4.31
C LEU A 16 -21.12 12.51 4.93
N ARG A 17 -20.62 12.87 6.12
CA ARG A 17 -19.61 12.11 6.84
C ARG A 17 -20.09 10.71 7.20
N ASP A 18 -21.34 10.60 7.66
CA ASP A 18 -21.96 9.31 8.00
C ASP A 18 -22.15 8.39 6.78
N ARG A 19 -21.80 8.85 5.58
CA ARG A 19 -21.82 8.13 4.31
C ARG A 19 -20.45 8.12 3.62
N GLY A 20 -19.37 8.35 4.39
CA GLY A 20 -17.99 8.28 3.92
C GLY A 20 -17.50 9.51 3.13
N ILE A 21 -18.25 10.61 3.08
CA ILE A 21 -17.89 11.80 2.28
C ILE A 21 -17.37 12.92 3.18
N VAL A 22 -16.10 13.29 2.99
CA VAL A 22 -15.45 14.40 3.69
C VAL A 22 -15.64 15.69 2.88
N ALA A 23 -16.40 16.64 3.42
CA ALA A 23 -16.71 17.91 2.76
C ALA A 23 -16.37 19.12 3.65
N ASN A 24 -15.09 19.27 3.98
CA ASN A 24 -14.60 20.39 4.78
C ASN A 24 -14.36 21.63 3.89
N GLY A 25 -14.72 22.82 4.37
CA GLY A 25 -14.46 24.09 3.68
C GLY A 25 -15.44 24.49 2.57
N TYR A 26 -16.47 23.67 2.30
CA TYR A 26 -17.50 23.98 1.30
C TYR A 26 -18.56 24.95 1.84
N LYS A 27 -19.12 25.78 0.96
CA LYS A 27 -20.24 26.67 1.28
C LYS A 27 -21.53 25.86 1.40
N GLN A 28 -22.52 26.41 2.10
CA GLN A 28 -23.80 25.72 2.36
C GLN A 28 -24.51 25.27 1.08
N LYS A 29 -24.51 26.09 0.04
CA LYS A 29 -25.13 25.76 -1.25
C LYS A 29 -24.49 24.52 -1.88
N ASP A 30 -23.15 24.46 -1.89
CA ASP A 30 -22.39 23.35 -2.49
C ASP A 30 -22.55 22.07 -1.67
N LEU A 31 -22.56 22.19 -0.34
CA LEU A 31 -22.85 21.07 0.58
C LEU A 31 -24.25 20.52 0.37
N ALA A 32 -25.25 21.38 0.21
CA ALA A 32 -26.63 20.96 -0.03
C ALA A 32 -26.77 20.22 -1.37
N SER A 33 -26.15 20.73 -2.44
CA SER A 33 -26.11 20.05 -3.74
C SER A 33 -25.39 18.70 -3.68
N LEU A 34 -24.29 18.61 -2.91
CA LEU A 34 -23.59 17.36 -2.69
C LEU A 34 -24.47 16.35 -1.94
N ALA A 35 -25.16 16.79 -0.88
CA ALA A 35 -26.07 15.94 -0.11
C ALA A 35 -27.28 15.46 -0.94
N GLU A 36 -27.84 16.31 -1.80
CA GLU A 36 -28.89 15.92 -2.76
C GLU A 36 -28.38 14.84 -3.74
N ALA A 37 -27.12 14.94 -4.20
CA ALA A 37 -26.53 13.91 -5.06
C ALA A 37 -26.32 12.59 -4.31
N VAL A 38 -25.86 12.65 -3.05
CA VAL A 38 -25.68 11.48 -2.17
C VAL A 38 -27.00 10.77 -1.88
N GLU A 39 -28.08 11.53 -1.66
CA GLU A 39 -29.44 10.98 -1.49
C GLU A 39 -29.90 10.28 -2.78
N LYS A 40 -29.69 10.90 -3.94
CA LYS A 40 -30.04 10.30 -5.25
C LYS A 40 -29.26 9.03 -5.57
N LEU A 41 -27.99 8.96 -5.18
CA LEU A 41 -27.14 7.78 -5.35
C LEU A 41 -27.45 6.68 -4.32
N ASN A 42 -28.33 6.95 -3.36
CA ASN A 42 -28.70 6.04 -2.29
C ASN A 42 -27.48 5.47 -1.55
N ILE A 43 -26.49 6.34 -1.28
CA ILE A 43 -25.26 5.92 -0.59
C ILE A 43 -25.63 5.48 0.83
N PRO A 44 -25.20 4.27 1.25
CA PRO A 44 -25.57 3.69 2.53
C PRO A 44 -25.06 4.55 3.69
N TYR A 45 -25.86 4.61 4.76
CA TYR A 45 -25.43 5.14 6.05
C TYR A 45 -24.48 4.13 6.69
N ASP A 46 -23.21 4.50 6.80
CA ASP A 46 -22.19 3.70 7.48
C ASP A 46 -21.16 4.61 8.17
N PRO A 47 -21.54 5.25 9.29
CA PRO A 47 -20.70 6.25 9.96
C PRO A 47 -19.42 5.67 10.57
N ASN A 48 -19.40 4.36 10.79
CA ASN A 48 -18.33 3.65 11.49
C ASN A 48 -17.69 2.56 10.62
N PHE A 49 -18.03 2.50 9.32
CA PHE A 49 -17.57 1.45 8.42
C PHE A 49 -17.88 0.04 8.97
N LEU A 50 -19.02 -0.14 9.66
CA LEU A 50 -19.43 -1.42 10.23
C LEU A 50 -19.89 -2.41 9.16
N ALA A 51 -20.25 -1.93 7.96
CA ALA A 51 -20.55 -2.80 6.84
C ALA A 51 -19.28 -3.31 6.14
N ASP A 52 -18.12 -2.69 6.39
CA ASP A 52 -16.85 -3.13 5.84
C ASP A 52 -16.37 -4.39 6.58
N ASP A 53 -16.73 -5.54 6.04
CA ASP A 53 -16.10 -6.80 6.42
C ASP A 53 -14.69 -6.86 5.80
N VAL A 54 -13.68 -6.70 6.66
CA VAL A 54 -12.26 -6.74 6.27
C VAL A 54 -11.92 -8.06 5.58
N ASP A 55 -12.49 -9.17 6.05
CA ASP A 55 -12.22 -10.49 5.49
C ASP A 55 -12.74 -10.58 4.06
N SER A 56 -13.99 -10.18 3.81
CA SER A 56 -14.53 -10.11 2.45
C SER A 56 -13.74 -9.18 1.54
N THR A 57 -13.24 -8.05 2.05
CA THR A 57 -12.45 -7.07 1.30
C THR A 57 -11.10 -7.65 0.88
N ILE A 58 -10.41 -8.34 1.79
CA ILE A 58 -9.17 -9.04 1.52
C ILE A 58 -9.41 -10.15 0.49
N GLN A 59 -10.46 -10.96 0.67
CA GLN A 59 -10.77 -12.06 -0.25
C GLN A 59 -11.16 -11.57 -1.65
N ASP A 60 -11.98 -10.51 -1.78
CA ASP A 60 -12.30 -9.91 -3.08
C ASP A 60 -11.04 -9.36 -3.77
N ARG A 61 -10.14 -8.72 -3.00
CA ARG A 61 -8.89 -8.19 -3.53
C ARG A 61 -7.97 -9.29 -4.07
N LEU A 62 -7.79 -10.37 -3.30
CA LEU A 62 -7.01 -11.52 -3.74
C LEU A 62 -7.63 -12.17 -4.98
N ARG A 63 -8.97 -12.34 -4.99
CA ARG A 63 -9.69 -12.90 -6.14
C ARG A 63 -9.49 -12.06 -7.40
N ARG A 64 -9.62 -10.73 -7.32
CA ARG A 64 -9.39 -9.82 -8.47
C ARG A 64 -7.95 -9.87 -8.98
N ALA A 65 -7.00 -10.15 -8.10
CA ALA A 65 -5.60 -10.37 -8.44
C ALA A 65 -5.31 -11.80 -8.96
N GLY A 66 -6.33 -12.64 -9.16
CA GLY A 66 -6.16 -14.03 -9.61
C GLY A 66 -5.53 -14.95 -8.56
N CYS A 67 -5.53 -14.55 -7.29
CA CYS A 67 -4.95 -15.30 -6.19
C CYS A 67 -6.01 -16.18 -5.50
N SER A 68 -5.63 -17.41 -5.12
CA SER A 68 -6.52 -18.42 -4.53
C SER A 68 -6.09 -18.92 -3.14
N PHE A 69 -5.20 -18.20 -2.47
CA PHE A 69 -4.75 -18.49 -1.10
C PHE A 69 -5.56 -17.69 -0.05
N SER A 70 -5.51 -18.13 1.21
CA SER A 70 -6.16 -17.46 2.34
C SER A 70 -5.51 -16.12 2.67
N ASP A 71 -6.09 -15.35 3.60
CA ASP A 71 -5.54 -14.05 4.02
C ASP A 71 -4.04 -14.12 4.33
N PRO A 72 -3.19 -13.33 3.65
CA PRO A 72 -1.76 -13.22 3.93
C PRO A 72 -1.37 -13.02 5.40
N PHE A 73 -2.22 -12.39 6.23
CA PHE A 73 -1.91 -12.28 7.66
C PHE A 73 -2.03 -13.61 8.42
N THR A 74 -2.73 -14.58 7.85
CA THR A 74 -3.01 -15.89 8.47
C THR A 74 -2.14 -17.02 7.92
N ILE A 75 -1.50 -16.84 6.75
CA ILE A 75 -0.63 -17.87 6.19
C ILE A 75 0.69 -17.95 6.95
N GLY A 76 1.17 -19.17 7.19
CA GLY A 76 2.51 -19.42 7.76
C GLY A 76 3.58 -19.58 6.68
N GLY A 77 4.84 -19.73 7.10
CA GLY A 77 5.96 -19.98 6.19
C GLY A 77 6.61 -18.71 5.62
N TYR A 78 6.54 -17.62 6.38
CA TYR A 78 7.27 -16.40 6.06
C TYR A 78 8.72 -16.50 6.55
N ASP A 79 9.65 -16.09 5.70
CA ASP A 79 11.08 -16.03 5.98
C ASP A 79 11.67 -14.65 5.64
N GLU A 80 12.96 -14.47 5.94
CA GLU A 80 13.74 -13.26 5.63
C GLU A 80 14.75 -13.53 4.50
N ASP A 81 14.59 -14.64 3.77
CA ASP A 81 15.45 -15.01 2.64
C ASP A 81 14.86 -14.48 1.33
N PHE A 82 15.36 -13.32 0.91
CA PHE A 82 14.96 -12.68 -0.33
C PHE A 82 15.70 -13.18 -1.57
N SER A 83 16.50 -14.25 -1.48
CA SER A 83 17.31 -14.71 -2.63
C SER A 83 16.49 -15.15 -3.85
N GLY A 84 15.22 -15.50 -3.66
CA GLY A 84 14.31 -15.94 -4.73
C GLY A 84 13.28 -14.90 -5.18
N ILE A 85 13.40 -13.63 -4.78
CA ILE A 85 12.44 -12.59 -5.21
C ILE A 85 12.57 -12.34 -6.73
N PRO A 86 11.47 -11.93 -7.41
CA PRO A 86 11.57 -11.46 -8.79
C PRO A 86 12.44 -10.21 -8.89
N ASP A 87 12.94 -9.93 -10.10
CA ASP A 87 13.51 -8.62 -10.40
C ASP A 87 12.46 -7.55 -10.06
N PHE A 88 12.86 -6.62 -9.18
CA PHE A 88 11.96 -5.64 -8.61
C PHE A 88 12.66 -4.30 -8.50
N SER A 89 12.14 -3.34 -9.25
CA SER A 89 12.79 -2.06 -9.51
C SER A 89 11.87 -0.88 -9.16
N LEU A 90 12.43 0.34 -9.23
CA LEU A 90 11.62 1.55 -9.11
C LEU A 90 10.49 1.64 -10.15
N TYR A 91 10.66 1.01 -11.32
CA TYR A 91 9.61 0.98 -12.35
C TYR A 91 8.36 0.28 -11.83
N ASP A 92 8.52 -0.86 -11.16
CA ASP A 92 7.41 -1.68 -10.65
C ASP A 92 6.66 -0.95 -9.52
N ILE A 93 7.41 -0.27 -8.65
CA ILE A 93 6.85 0.60 -7.61
C ILE A 93 6.02 1.72 -8.25
N PHE A 94 6.59 2.43 -9.22
CA PHE A 94 5.90 3.56 -9.83
C PHE A 94 4.70 3.14 -10.67
N ASN A 95 4.81 2.03 -11.42
CA ASN A 95 3.71 1.46 -12.18
C ASN A 95 2.53 1.15 -11.26
N TYR A 96 2.80 0.51 -10.12
CA TYR A 96 1.78 0.24 -9.12
C TYR A 96 1.16 1.52 -8.54
N LEU A 97 1.98 2.45 -8.06
CA LEU A 97 1.49 3.66 -7.39
C LEU A 97 0.72 4.58 -8.35
N LEU A 98 1.13 4.69 -9.61
CA LEU A 98 0.41 5.46 -10.64
C LEU A 98 -0.99 4.91 -10.92
N LEU A 99 -1.13 3.58 -10.96
CA LEU A 99 -2.40 2.94 -11.25
C LEU A 99 -3.37 2.97 -10.06
N GLN A 100 -2.84 2.97 -8.84
CA GLN A 100 -3.65 2.89 -7.63
C GLN A 100 -3.93 4.25 -6.97
N ARG A 101 -3.11 5.27 -7.21
CA ARG A 101 -3.22 6.56 -6.53
C ARG A 101 -3.35 7.72 -7.51
N SER A 102 -4.46 8.44 -7.41
CA SER A 102 -4.71 9.65 -8.20
C SER A 102 -3.76 10.80 -7.87
N ASP A 103 -3.13 10.81 -6.69
CA ASP A 103 -2.17 11.84 -6.29
C ASP A 103 -0.72 11.55 -6.76
N TYR A 104 -0.46 10.38 -7.34
CA TYR A 104 0.82 10.04 -7.95
C TYR A 104 0.87 10.55 -9.39
N ASP A 105 1.22 11.83 -9.56
CA ASP A 105 1.38 12.45 -10.88
C ASP A 105 2.86 12.54 -11.32
N LYS A 106 3.10 13.07 -12.52
CA LYS A 106 4.45 13.29 -13.05
C LYS A 106 5.34 14.11 -12.11
N ARG A 107 4.77 15.08 -11.37
CA ARG A 107 5.53 15.95 -10.46
C ARG A 107 5.94 15.16 -9.22
N LYS A 108 5.01 14.40 -8.65
CA LYS A 108 5.28 13.54 -7.50
C LYS A 108 6.28 12.44 -7.83
N LEU A 109 6.17 11.80 -9.00
CA LEU A 109 7.18 10.85 -9.48
C LEU A 109 8.58 11.47 -9.55
N LYS A 110 8.69 12.68 -10.12
CA LYS A 110 9.99 13.37 -10.21
C LYS A 110 10.57 13.70 -8.82
N ALA A 111 9.70 13.98 -7.86
CA ALA A 111 10.05 14.33 -6.49
C ALA A 111 9.83 13.18 -5.49
N TYR A 112 9.83 11.92 -5.94
CA TYR A 112 9.39 10.78 -5.10
C TYR A 112 10.19 10.66 -3.80
N LYS A 113 11.48 11.03 -3.81
CA LYS A 113 12.33 11.01 -2.60
C LYS A 113 11.89 11.98 -1.50
N SER A 114 11.12 12.99 -1.86
CA SER A 114 10.52 13.96 -0.93
C SER A 114 9.10 13.58 -0.53
N ALA A 115 8.50 12.56 -1.15
CA ALA A 115 7.17 12.09 -0.81
C ALA A 115 7.19 11.27 0.49
N GLU A 116 6.09 11.34 1.26
CA GLU A 116 6.01 10.73 2.59
C GLU A 116 6.20 9.21 2.59
N ASP A 117 5.79 8.54 1.51
CA ASP A 117 5.98 7.10 1.32
C ASP A 117 7.46 6.73 1.24
N TYR A 118 8.23 7.41 0.39
CA TYR A 118 9.68 7.21 0.36
C TYR A 118 10.35 7.64 1.67
N ARG A 119 9.90 8.74 2.28
CA ARG A 119 10.47 9.20 3.56
C ARG A 119 10.26 8.19 4.68
N LEU A 120 9.11 7.50 4.74
CA LEU A 120 8.90 6.42 5.69
C LEU A 120 9.93 5.29 5.54
N PHE A 121 10.20 4.87 4.31
CA PHE A 121 11.27 3.92 4.02
C PHE A 121 12.64 4.49 4.46
N TYR A 122 12.99 5.68 3.98
CA TYR A 122 14.28 6.30 4.20
C TYR A 122 14.59 6.56 5.69
N ASP A 123 13.58 6.96 6.46
CA ASP A 123 13.67 7.24 7.89
C ASP A 123 13.57 5.96 8.75
N GLY A 124 13.59 4.78 8.12
CA GLY A 124 13.66 3.48 8.80
C GLY A 124 12.37 3.09 9.52
N HIS A 125 11.21 3.51 9.01
CA HIS A 125 9.92 3.13 9.61
C HIS A 125 9.52 1.68 9.30
N VAL A 126 10.04 1.08 8.23
CA VAL A 126 9.85 -0.34 7.93
C VAL A 126 10.70 -1.14 8.92
N GLN A 127 10.05 -1.82 9.86
CA GLN A 127 10.69 -2.57 10.95
C GLN A 127 10.94 -4.03 10.61
N GLU A 128 10.11 -4.58 9.72
CA GLU A 128 10.16 -5.97 9.31
C GLU A 128 9.60 -6.05 7.90
N LEU A 129 10.23 -6.87 7.06
CA LEU A 129 9.73 -7.33 5.78
C LEU A 129 10.06 -8.82 5.70
N LYS A 130 9.09 -9.64 5.30
CA LYS A 130 9.25 -11.09 5.14
C LYS A 130 8.55 -11.56 3.88
N VAL A 131 9.04 -12.64 3.28
CA VAL A 131 8.51 -13.21 2.04
C VAL A 131 7.98 -14.62 2.28
N ASN A 132 6.95 -14.98 1.53
CA ASN A 132 6.41 -16.32 1.41
C ASN A 132 6.27 -16.63 -0.08
N TYR A 133 7.06 -17.59 -0.54
CA TYR A 133 7.07 -18.01 -1.94
C TYR A 133 5.87 -18.88 -2.34
N LEU A 134 4.97 -19.14 -1.38
CA LEU A 134 3.85 -20.06 -1.46
C LEU A 134 4.35 -21.46 -1.88
N LYS A 135 3.49 -22.24 -2.54
CA LYS A 135 3.91 -23.52 -3.13
C LYS A 135 4.88 -23.27 -4.30
N VAL A 136 5.76 -24.23 -4.58
CA VAL A 136 6.79 -24.16 -5.64
C VAL A 136 6.24 -23.66 -6.98
N ASN A 137 5.04 -24.09 -7.37
CA ASN A 137 4.42 -23.74 -8.66
C ASN A 137 3.60 -22.44 -8.63
N SER A 138 3.67 -21.65 -7.55
CA SER A 138 2.99 -20.36 -7.46
C SER A 138 3.66 -19.35 -8.39
N SER A 139 2.87 -18.70 -9.24
CA SER A 139 3.30 -17.58 -10.09
C SER A 139 3.53 -16.28 -9.32
N VAL A 140 3.17 -16.25 -8.04
CA VAL A 140 3.31 -15.07 -7.16
C VAL A 140 4.06 -15.41 -5.88
N CYS A 141 4.68 -14.41 -5.28
CA CYS A 141 5.13 -14.43 -3.89
C CYS A 141 4.37 -13.37 -3.08
N VAL A 142 4.28 -13.59 -1.78
CA VAL A 142 3.57 -12.72 -0.84
C VAL A 142 4.56 -12.14 0.15
N PHE A 143 4.46 -10.86 0.40
CA PHE A 143 5.25 -10.17 1.39
C PHE A 143 4.38 -9.69 2.53
N ILE A 144 4.90 -9.77 3.76
CA ILE A 144 4.33 -9.10 4.93
C ILE A 144 5.34 -8.09 5.47
N GLY A 145 4.83 -6.95 5.92
CA GLY A 145 5.63 -5.88 6.48
C GLY A 145 5.04 -5.30 7.76
N LYS A 146 5.92 -4.78 8.61
CA LYS A 146 5.56 -4.00 9.81
C LYS A 146 6.13 -2.60 9.68
N VAL A 147 5.27 -1.58 9.66
CA VAL A 147 5.69 -0.19 9.45
C VAL A 147 5.21 0.70 10.60
N ARG A 148 6.11 1.50 11.17
CA ARG A 148 5.77 2.49 12.21
C ARG A 148 4.87 3.59 11.63
N PRO A 149 3.86 4.06 12.39
CA PRO A 149 3.07 5.21 11.97
C PRO A 149 3.93 6.46 11.73
N THR A 150 3.52 7.31 10.79
CA THR A 150 4.23 8.57 10.48
C THR A 150 3.98 9.67 11.52
N GLN A 151 2.74 9.78 12.00
CA GLN A 151 2.26 10.95 12.77
C GLN A 151 2.05 10.66 14.27
N ARG A 152 2.15 9.39 14.68
CA ARG A 152 1.82 8.95 16.05
C ARG A 152 2.85 7.96 16.55
N ALA A 153 3.02 7.89 17.86
CA ALA A 153 3.86 6.86 18.48
C ALA A 153 3.27 5.44 18.34
N LYS A 154 1.94 5.33 18.20
CA LYS A 154 1.19 4.07 18.10
C LYS A 154 0.11 4.14 17.02
N THR A 155 -0.31 2.98 16.52
CA THR A 155 -1.46 2.83 15.63
C THR A 155 -2.77 3.26 16.32
N LEU A 156 -3.86 3.36 15.56
CA LEU A 156 -5.19 3.58 16.14
C LEU A 156 -5.60 2.51 17.16
N THR A 157 -5.07 1.29 17.01
CA THR A 157 -5.31 0.14 17.88
C THR A 157 -4.27 -0.01 19.00
N GLY A 158 -3.36 0.95 19.15
CA GLY A 158 -2.33 0.94 20.20
C GLY A 158 -1.10 0.06 19.94
N LYS A 159 -0.99 -0.54 18.74
CA LYS A 159 0.21 -1.30 18.30
C LYS A 159 1.35 -0.33 17.96
N MET A 160 2.60 -0.82 17.95
CA MET A 160 3.77 0.00 17.55
C MET A 160 3.89 0.17 16.04
N THR A 161 3.32 -0.75 15.27
CA THR A 161 3.40 -0.80 13.80
C THR A 161 2.06 -1.15 13.21
N TYR A 162 1.76 -0.61 12.03
CA TYR A 162 0.76 -1.19 11.14
C TYR A 162 1.34 -2.42 10.45
N GLN A 163 0.51 -3.45 10.28
CA GLN A 163 0.86 -4.58 9.43
C GLN A 163 0.30 -4.35 8.03
N CYS A 164 1.08 -4.75 7.02
CA CYS A 164 0.66 -4.73 5.63
C CYS A 164 1.15 -5.97 4.91
N TRP A 165 0.51 -6.28 3.79
CA TRP A 165 0.98 -7.29 2.87
C TRP A 165 0.85 -6.80 1.42
N PHE A 166 1.64 -7.39 0.54
CA PHE A 166 1.53 -7.19 -0.90
C PHE A 166 1.94 -8.45 -1.64
N VAL A 167 1.37 -8.64 -2.82
CA VAL A 167 1.55 -9.81 -3.69
C VAL A 167 2.28 -9.36 -4.94
N VAL A 168 3.37 -10.04 -5.27
CA VAL A 168 4.22 -9.73 -6.43
C VAL A 168 4.22 -10.91 -7.38
N ASP A 169 4.08 -10.62 -8.66
CA ASP A 169 4.24 -11.58 -9.74
C ASP A 169 5.71 -11.96 -9.93
N LYS A 170 6.02 -13.25 -9.88
CA LYS A 170 7.40 -13.74 -9.98
C LYS A 170 8.01 -13.58 -11.38
N THR A 171 7.19 -13.37 -12.40
CA THR A 171 7.65 -13.25 -13.79
C THR A 171 7.85 -11.79 -14.19
N LEU A 172 6.88 -10.94 -13.83
CA LEU A 172 6.85 -9.54 -14.27
C LEU A 172 7.29 -8.54 -13.20
N GLY A 173 7.36 -8.92 -11.92
CA GLY A 173 7.62 -7.98 -10.82
C GLY A 173 6.41 -7.10 -10.46
N ASP A 174 5.27 -7.28 -11.14
CA ASP A 174 4.04 -6.53 -10.89
C ASP A 174 3.49 -6.77 -9.48
N VAL A 175 3.18 -5.68 -8.78
CA VAL A 175 2.37 -5.74 -7.55
C VAL A 175 0.90 -5.96 -7.91
N LYS A 176 0.38 -7.17 -7.68
CA LYS A 176 -0.99 -7.57 -8.08
C LYS A 176 -2.05 -7.16 -7.06
N ALA A 177 -1.71 -7.19 -5.78
CA ALA A 177 -2.60 -6.82 -4.68
C ALA A 177 -1.78 -6.37 -3.48
N ALA A 178 -2.37 -5.52 -2.65
CA ALA A 178 -1.80 -5.14 -1.36
C ALA A 178 -2.88 -4.64 -0.41
N TYR A 179 -2.57 -4.67 0.88
CA TYR A 179 -3.44 -4.20 1.95
C TYR A 179 -2.61 -3.75 3.14
N CYS A 180 -3.14 -2.82 3.93
CA CYS A 180 -2.55 -2.39 5.19
C CYS A 180 -3.63 -2.16 6.24
N GLU A 181 -3.35 -2.52 7.50
CA GLU A 181 -4.23 -2.27 8.66
C GLU A 181 -4.37 -0.76 8.98
N CYS A 182 -3.68 0.14 8.27
CA CYS A 182 -3.79 1.57 8.49
C CYS A 182 -5.11 2.13 7.94
N PRO A 183 -5.59 3.29 8.43
CA PRO A 183 -6.88 3.86 7.98
C PRO A 183 -6.98 4.11 6.47
N GLY A 184 -5.85 4.35 5.82
CA GLY A 184 -5.79 4.51 4.36
C GLY A 184 -5.38 3.24 3.62
N GLY A 185 -5.30 2.09 4.29
CA GLY A 185 -4.76 0.84 3.71
C GLY A 185 -5.78 0.01 2.95
N ALA A 186 -7.07 0.36 3.04
CA ALA A 186 -8.16 -0.30 2.32
C ALA A 186 -8.04 -0.17 0.81
N ASP A 187 -7.36 0.86 0.29
CA ASP A 187 -7.07 1.02 -1.14
C ASP A 187 -5.93 0.11 -1.63
N GLY A 188 -5.08 -0.37 -0.72
CA GLY A 188 -3.88 -1.15 -1.00
C GLY A 188 -2.66 -0.33 -1.39
N ALA A 189 -2.78 0.99 -1.54
CA ALA A 189 -1.69 1.85 -2.00
C ALA A 189 -1.27 2.92 -0.98
N CYS A 190 -1.65 2.74 0.28
CA CYS A 190 -1.21 3.62 1.36
C CYS A 190 0.33 3.78 1.41
N ARG A 191 0.77 4.87 2.04
CA ARG A 191 2.20 5.18 2.24
C ARG A 191 3.01 4.09 2.94
N HIS A 192 2.39 3.24 3.76
CA HIS A 192 3.08 2.12 4.42
C HIS A 192 3.36 0.98 3.45
N VAL A 193 2.43 0.65 2.55
CA VAL A 193 2.67 -0.34 1.49
C VAL A 193 3.79 0.17 0.59
N ALA A 194 3.70 1.42 0.14
CA ALA A 194 4.72 2.05 -0.69
C ALA A 194 6.11 2.03 -0.03
N ALA A 195 6.20 2.30 1.28
CA ALA A 195 7.46 2.19 2.03
C ALA A 195 8.04 0.77 2.00
N CYS A 196 7.19 -0.27 2.16
CA CYS A 196 7.64 -1.66 2.04
C CYS A 196 8.09 -2.02 0.63
N LEU A 197 7.46 -1.46 -0.42
CA LEU A 197 7.92 -1.66 -1.80
C LEU A 197 9.31 -1.04 -2.01
N TYR A 198 9.58 0.15 -1.47
CA TYR A 198 10.92 0.75 -1.49
C TYR A 198 11.95 -0.07 -0.70
N GLU A 199 11.56 -0.65 0.43
CA GLU A 199 12.42 -1.56 1.19
C GLU A 199 12.80 -2.78 0.34
N LEU A 200 11.84 -3.38 -0.37
CA LEU A 200 12.08 -4.51 -1.28
C LEU A 200 13.05 -4.15 -2.41
N GLU A 201 12.83 -3.04 -3.12
CA GLU A 201 13.76 -2.55 -4.16
C GLU A 201 15.16 -2.31 -3.60
N ALA A 202 15.26 -1.75 -2.38
CA ALA A 202 16.54 -1.51 -1.74
C ALA A 202 17.26 -2.80 -1.36
N PHE A 203 16.54 -3.87 -1.00
CA PHE A 203 17.13 -5.20 -0.84
C PHE A 203 17.71 -5.72 -2.16
N GLU A 204 16.93 -5.71 -3.24
CA GLU A 204 17.36 -6.22 -4.54
C GLU A 204 18.59 -5.46 -5.07
N ARG A 205 18.55 -4.12 -5.01
CA ARG A 205 19.66 -3.27 -5.44
C ARG A 205 20.93 -3.51 -4.62
N ARG A 206 20.82 -3.81 -3.31
CA ARG A 206 21.97 -4.15 -2.45
C ARG A 206 22.56 -5.52 -2.85
N SER A 207 21.70 -6.50 -3.12
CA SER A 207 22.10 -7.83 -3.59
C SER A 207 22.89 -7.73 -4.90
N LEU A 208 22.36 -7.01 -5.88
CA LEU A 208 23.03 -6.77 -7.17
C LEU A 208 24.37 -6.05 -7.00
N LEU A 209 24.45 -5.02 -6.15
CA LEU A 209 25.70 -4.31 -5.89
C LEU A 209 26.77 -5.23 -5.28
N LEU A 210 26.39 -6.10 -4.33
CA LEU A 210 27.31 -7.07 -3.75
C LEU A 210 27.82 -8.06 -4.80
N MET A 211 26.97 -8.54 -5.70
CA MET A 211 27.38 -9.43 -6.80
C MET A 211 28.37 -8.74 -7.76
N VAL A 212 28.10 -7.50 -8.17
CA VAL A 212 29.00 -6.73 -9.05
C VAL A 212 30.36 -6.50 -8.38
N LEU A 213 30.37 -6.16 -7.10
CA LEU A 213 31.61 -5.98 -6.34
C LEU A 213 32.41 -7.28 -6.18
N ALA A 214 31.73 -8.43 -6.06
CA ALA A 214 32.37 -9.74 -6.02
C ALA A 214 33.00 -10.12 -7.37
N SER A 215 32.28 -9.95 -8.48
CA SER A 215 32.78 -10.21 -9.84
C SER A 215 33.99 -9.33 -10.19
N GLY A 216 33.95 -8.03 -9.83
CA GLY A 216 35.05 -7.10 -10.07
C GLY A 216 36.31 -7.32 -9.21
N ARG A 217 36.25 -8.20 -8.18
CA ARG A 217 37.45 -8.68 -7.46
C ARG A 217 38.09 -9.88 -8.17
N ASN A 218 37.29 -10.78 -8.75
CA ASN A 218 37.80 -11.95 -9.48
C ASN A 218 38.56 -11.55 -10.76
N GLU A 219 38.11 -10.50 -11.46
CA GLU A 219 38.80 -10.02 -12.67
C GLU A 219 40.14 -9.32 -12.38
N ARG A 220 40.28 -8.69 -11.20
CA ARG A 220 41.54 -8.06 -10.76
C ARG A 220 42.56 -9.05 -10.18
N GLY A 221 42.14 -10.25 -9.82
CA GLY A 221 43.02 -11.33 -9.38
C GLY A 221 43.68 -12.11 -10.53
N ASN A 222 43.18 -11.97 -11.77
CA ASN A 222 43.61 -12.78 -12.91
C ASN A 222 44.51 -12.05 -13.91
N THR A 223 44.96 -10.82 -13.59
CA THR A 223 45.83 -9.98 -14.44
C THR A 223 47.26 -9.84 -13.92
N MET A 224 47.67 -10.60 -12.90
CA MET A 224 49.04 -10.61 -12.35
C MET A 224 49.79 -11.95 -12.53
N SER A 225 49.57 -12.61 -13.66
CA SER A 225 50.40 -13.74 -14.09
C SER A 225 50.57 -13.74 -15.61
N GLN A 226 51.48 -12.88 -16.07
CA GLN A 226 52.25 -13.04 -17.30
C GLN A 226 53.71 -12.68 -17.01
#